data_AF-A0A6P0LIB8-F1
#
_entry.id   AF-A0A6P0LIB8-F1
#
_cell.length_a   1.000
_cell.length_b   1.000
_cell.length_c   1.000
_cell.angle_alpha   90.00
_cell.angle_beta   90.00
_cell.angle_gamma   90.00
#
_symmetry.space_group_name_H-M   'P 1'
#
loop_
_entity.id
_entity.type
_entity.pdbx_description
1 polymer ?
#
loop_
_entity_poly.entity_id
_entity_poly.type
_entity_poly.pdbx_seq_one_letter_code
_entity_poly.pdbx_strand_id
1 'polypeptide(L)' 'MSKVKTIQKLHAQWVTSENFQPYGQVIFASEDGKPYDQDDAQLNLENGISRFYIMRLHHNGRKFDKITRHVQCTQCLG' A
#
# COMPACT_ATOMS: atom_id res chain seq x y z
N MET A 1 -23.36 16.93 -17.63
CA MET A 1 -22.62 18.05 -17.01
C MET A 1 -21.43 17.49 -16.24
N SER A 2 -20.18 17.87 -16.57
CA SER A 2 -19.01 17.41 -15.81
C SER A 2 -18.91 18.21 -14.52
N LYS A 3 -18.84 17.53 -13.37
CA LYS A 3 -18.56 18.19 -12.08
C LYS A 3 -17.21 18.92 -12.16
N VAL A 4 -17.18 20.18 -11.73
CA VAL A 4 -15.93 20.93 -11.56
C VAL A 4 -15.08 20.22 -10.51
N LYS A 5 -13.81 19.91 -10.85
CA LYS A 5 -12.86 19.31 -9.92
C LYS A 5 -12.05 20.41 -9.25
N THR A 6 -12.07 20.46 -7.93
CA THR A 6 -11.23 21.35 -7.12
C THR A 6 -9.98 20.60 -6.68
N ILE A 7 -8.81 21.26 -6.74
CA ILE A 7 -7.56 20.69 -6.25
C ILE A 7 -7.58 20.72 -4.72
N GLN A 8 -7.45 19.55 -4.10
CA GLN A 8 -7.21 19.43 -2.66
C GLN A 8 -5.73 19.13 -2.41
N LYS A 9 -5.13 19.87 -1.48
CA LYS A 9 -3.74 19.65 -1.07
C LYS A 9 -3.72 18.65 0.08
N LEU A 10 -2.89 17.61 -0.08
CA LEU A 10 -2.64 16.63 0.97
C LEU A 10 -1.24 16.84 1.52
N HIS A 11 -1.08 16.69 2.83
CA HIS A 11 0.21 16.75 3.50
C HIS A 11 0.70 15.33 3.76
N ALA A 12 1.90 15.01 3.30
CA ALA A 12 2.54 13.74 3.64
C ALA A 12 2.90 13.73 5.13
N GLN A 13 2.72 12.57 5.76
CA GLN A 13 3.06 12.34 7.17
C GLN A 13 4.03 11.17 7.24
N TRP A 14 4.84 11.14 8.31
CA TRP A 14 5.63 9.96 8.62
C TRP A 14 4.72 8.80 8.91
N VAL A 15 5.06 7.63 8.37
CA VAL A 15 4.30 6.41 8.59
C VAL A 15 4.70 5.79 9.93
N THR A 16 3.72 5.37 10.72
CA THR A 16 3.90 4.54 11.92
C THR A 16 2.89 3.39 11.87
N SER A 17 3.14 2.34 12.65
CA SER A 17 2.19 1.22 12.74
C SER A 17 0.81 1.69 13.18
N GLU A 18 0.73 2.64 14.11
CA GLU A 18 -0.51 3.15 14.68
C GLU A 18 -1.29 4.00 13.68
N ASN A 19 -0.60 4.92 12.97
CA ASN A 19 -1.30 5.82 12.05
C ASN A 19 -1.71 5.15 10.73
N PHE A 20 -1.12 3.99 10.42
CA PHE A 20 -1.41 3.23 9.22
C PHE A 20 -2.38 2.06 9.45
N GLN A 21 -2.60 1.65 10.70
CA GLN A 21 -3.45 0.52 11.09
C GLN A 21 -4.81 0.47 10.37
N PRO A 22 -5.54 1.60 10.15
CA PRO A 22 -6.82 1.56 9.44
C PRO A 22 -6.73 1.16 7.95
N TYR A 23 -5.54 1.25 7.36
CA TYR A 23 -5.29 0.99 5.95
C TYR A 23 -4.55 -0.33 5.68
N GLY A 24 -3.90 -0.89 6.70
CA GLY A 24 -3.13 -2.12 6.61
C GLY A 24 -1.98 -2.17 7.61
N GLN A 25 -0.90 -2.84 7.22
CA GLN A 25 0.32 -3.01 8.02
C GLN A 25 1.48 -2.23 7.40
N VAL A 26 2.36 -1.72 8.26
CA VAL A 26 3.65 -1.14 7.87
C VAL A 26 4.71 -2.14 8.29
N ILE A 27 5.60 -2.47 7.37
CA ILE A 27 6.68 -3.43 7.61
C ILE A 27 7.97 -2.63 7.60
N PHE A 28 8.78 -2.80 8.65
CA PHE A 28 10.08 -2.16 8.78
C PHE A 28 11.20 -3.17 8.51
N ALA A 29 12.37 -2.66 8.17
CA ALA A 29 13.55 -3.50 8.01
C ALA A 29 13.83 -4.27 9.31
N SER A 30 14.07 -5.57 9.18
CA SER A 30 14.51 -6.45 10.26
C SER A 30 15.88 -7.01 9.95
N GLU A 31 16.51 -7.61 10.95
CA GLU A 31 17.74 -8.36 10.75
C GLU A 31 17.51 -9.63 9.93
N ASP A 32 18.56 -10.06 9.24
CA ASP A 32 18.55 -11.32 8.50
C ASP A 32 18.34 -12.51 9.46
N GLY A 33 17.55 -13.49 9.03
CA GLY A 33 17.30 -14.69 9.81
C GLY A 33 16.28 -14.54 10.95
N LYS A 34 15.64 -13.36 11.09
CA LYS A 34 14.45 -13.21 11.94
C LYS A 34 13.39 -14.27 11.56
N PRO A 35 12.87 -15.07 12.50
CA PRO A 35 11.75 -15.96 12.24
C PRO A 35 10.49 -15.19 11.80
N TYR A 36 9.66 -15.83 10.99
CA TYR A 36 8.37 -15.28 10.58
C TYR A 36 7.44 -15.15 11.79
N ASP A 37 6.84 -13.98 11.97
CA ASP A 37 5.87 -13.68 13.01
C ASP A 37 4.80 -12.68 12.52
N GLN A 38 4.07 -12.11 13.48
CA GLN A 38 2.98 -11.15 13.24
C GLN A 38 3.46 -9.78 12.71
N ASP A 39 4.74 -9.44 12.89
CA ASP A 39 5.32 -8.18 12.43
C ASP A 39 5.76 -8.27 10.95
N ASP A 40 5.82 -9.49 10.39
CA ASP A 40 5.95 -9.72 8.95
C ASP A 40 4.62 -9.47 8.22
N ALA A 41 4.69 -9.36 6.89
CA ALA A 41 3.52 -9.13 6.04
C ALA A 41 2.44 -10.19 6.24
N GLN A 42 1.29 -9.78 6.77
CA GLN A 42 0.10 -10.64 6.89
C GLN A 42 -0.76 -10.50 5.63
N LEU A 43 -0.70 -11.48 4.72
CA LEU A 43 -1.32 -11.40 3.40
C LEU A 43 -2.51 -12.35 3.24
N ASN A 44 -3.64 -11.83 2.75
CA ASN A 44 -4.73 -12.65 2.23
C ASN A 44 -4.63 -12.72 0.71
N LEU A 45 -4.27 -13.91 0.21
CA LEU A 45 -4.09 -14.20 -1.22
C LEU A 45 -5.03 -15.32 -1.72
N GLU A 46 -6.02 -15.71 -0.93
CA GLU A 46 -6.83 -16.92 -1.17
C GLU A 46 -7.81 -16.78 -2.35
N ASN A 47 -8.24 -15.56 -2.67
CA ASN A 47 -9.30 -15.30 -3.64
C ASN A 47 -8.79 -15.16 -5.09
N GLY A 48 -7.75 -15.91 -5.48
CA GLY A 48 -7.23 -15.91 -6.85
C GLY A 48 -5.83 -16.48 -6.98
N ILE A 49 -5.20 -16.26 -8.15
CA ILE A 49 -3.82 -16.66 -8.39
C ILE A 49 -2.89 -15.57 -7.83
N SER A 50 -2.03 -15.94 -6.88
CA SER A 50 -1.04 -15.03 -6.32
C SER A 50 -0.03 -14.60 -7.39
N ARG A 51 0.30 -13.31 -7.42
CA ARG A 51 1.24 -12.74 -8.38
C ARG A 51 2.37 -12.03 -7.65
N PHE A 52 3.60 -12.48 -7.90
CA PHE A 52 4.82 -11.82 -7.46
C PHE A 52 5.53 -11.22 -8.67
N TYR A 53 5.83 -9.91 -8.63
CA TYR A 53 6.50 -9.22 -9.72
C TYR A 53 7.20 -7.95 -9.25
N ILE A 54 8.26 -7.56 -9.96
CA ILE A 54 8.97 -6.30 -9.75
C ILE A 54 8.36 -5.24 -10.66
N MET A 55 7.86 -4.16 -10.08
CA MET A 55 7.29 -3.04 -10.82
C MET A 55 8.30 -1.91 -10.95
N ARG A 56 8.59 -1.48 -12.18
CA ARG A 56 9.37 -0.27 -12.44
C ARG A 56 8.41 0.91 -12.65
N LEU A 57 8.34 1.81 -11.68
CA LEU A 57 7.54 3.02 -11.79
C LEU A 57 8.37 4.14 -12.42
N HIS A 58 7.89 4.68 -13.54
CA HIS A 58 8.45 5.88 -14.17
C HIS A 58 7.67 7.10 -13.69
N HIS A 59 8.36 8.23 -13.46
CA HIS A 59 7.86 9.49 -12.88
C HIS A 59 6.33 9.72 -12.94
N ASN A 60 5.62 9.17 -11.95
CA ASN A 60 4.22 9.47 -11.71
C ASN A 60 4.18 10.76 -10.88
N GLY A 61 3.66 11.84 -11.44
CA GLY A 61 3.56 13.12 -10.73
C GLY A 61 2.75 13.03 -9.42
N ARG A 62 2.79 14.08 -8.61
CA ARG A 62 2.12 14.16 -7.29
C ARG A 62 0.66 14.64 -7.36
N LYS A 63 -0.01 14.41 -8.48
CA LYS A 63 -1.41 14.81 -8.71
C LYS A 63 -2.17 13.60 -9.22
N PHE A 64 -3.27 13.26 -8.56
CA PHE A 64 -4.14 12.15 -8.94
C PHE A 64 -5.60 12.54 -8.72
N ASP A 65 -6.49 11.89 -9.45
CA ASP A 65 -7.95 12.04 -9.31
C ASP A 65 -8.67 10.69 -9.15
N LYS A 66 -7.89 9.60 -9.07
CA LYS A 66 -8.35 8.22 -8.91
C LYS A 66 -7.43 7.46 -7.97
N ILE A 67 -8.02 6.49 -7.28
CA ILE A 67 -7.33 5.49 -6.45
C ILE A 67 -7.91 4.11 -6.77
N THR A 68 -7.08 3.08 -6.66
CA THR A 68 -7.49 1.68 -6.89
C THR A 68 -7.56 0.94 -5.56
N ARG A 69 -8.55 0.07 -5.40
CA ARG A 69 -8.70 -0.81 -4.23
C ARG A 69 -8.86 -2.26 -4.68
N HIS A 70 -8.09 -3.16 -4.10
CA HIS A 70 -8.28 -4.60 -4.20
C HIS A 70 -9.26 -5.04 -3.13
N VAL A 71 -10.42 -5.56 -3.53
CA VAL A 71 -11.54 -5.84 -2.59
C VAL A 71 -11.44 -7.23 -1.98
N GLN A 72 -10.77 -8.16 -2.65
CA GLN A 72 -10.77 -9.59 -2.29
C GLN A 72 -9.40 -10.11 -1.82
N CYS A 73 -8.36 -9.29 -1.84
CA CYS A 73 -7.01 -9.70 -1.47
C CYS A 73 -6.19 -8.53 -0.95
N THR A 74 -5.05 -8.85 -0.33
CA THR A 74 -4.03 -7.89 0.08
C THR A 74 -3.02 -7.65 -1.03
N GLN A 75 -2.46 -6.44 -1.07
CA GLN A 75 -1.27 -6.10 -1.85
C GLN A 75 -0.19 -5.58 -0.90
N CYS A 76 1.02 -6.13 -1.01
CA CYS A 76 2.21 -5.64 -0.33
C CYS A 76 3.15 -4.98 -1.35
N LEU A 77 3.76 -3.85 -0.96
CA LEU A 77 4.76 -3.14 -1.74
C LEU A 77 6.01 -3.00 -0.87
N GLY A 78 7.12 -3.58 -1.32
CA GLY A 78 8.44 -3.51 -0.69
C GLY A 78 9.50 -3.08 -1.68
#